data_AF-A0A7X8EMX3-F1
#
_entry.id   AF-A0A7X8EMX3-F1
#
_cell.length_a   1.000
_cell.length_b   1.000
_cell.length_c   1.000
_cell.angle_alpha   90.00
_cell.angle_beta   90.00
_cell.angle_gamma   90.00
#
_symmetry.space_group_name_H-M   'P 1'
#
loop_
_entity.id
_entity.type
_entity.pdbx_description
1 polymer ?
#
loop_
_entity_poly.entity_id
_entity_poly.type
_entity_poly.pdbx_seq_one_letter_code
_entity_poly.pdbx_strand_id
1 'polypeptide(L)'
;TRSSNQIDDVIEGVKLTINGPGEVVMDVTQDAERAVTAIQDYVEAFNDLMEWINVRLSESATDKKSQQNDPYKNEDFYKKFGLLHGNSTLWQAKSQLRQFMTNPVTSTFSLKKGNPVLGAMEDQGFTGNSVFELTVGVRTASIEVTPRDTLQTIANKINNSYEMNHDPQGRQYPIRMASARVVNNELVIEASPGRKFSLAASDSVLDTLGLGTPFNLLSQIGISTESADYGKSGKLEFNAEKFVEALRKDPDGVAAIMNTTMEKMDEYVGNMVDATQVEVGNTTAPRGRIASQINTWQSEISTIDKRIAEFDRRLELRARGLYEQFSRAEVRLAKLQQQASWLASVVSQLSGNQG
;
A
#
# COMPACT_ATOMS: atom_id res chain seq x y z
N THR A 1 -10.55 35.94 33.52
CA THR A 1 -10.44 34.92 34.58
C THR A 1 -10.99 33.61 34.02
N ARG A 2 -10.43 32.47 34.41
CA ARG A 2 -10.79 31.14 33.90
C ARG A 2 -11.37 30.29 35.03
N SER A 3 -12.32 29.42 34.73
CA SER A 3 -12.92 28.48 35.69
C SER A 3 -12.12 27.17 35.84
N SER A 4 -11.14 26.93 34.97
CA SER A 4 -10.33 25.71 34.93
C SER A 4 -8.84 26.05 34.92
N ASN A 5 -8.05 25.19 35.57
CA ASN A 5 -6.60 25.21 35.50
C ASN A 5 -6.05 24.55 34.23
N GLN A 6 -6.90 23.96 33.38
CA GLN A 6 -6.53 23.55 32.03
C GLN A 6 -6.96 24.62 31.03
N ILE A 7 -6.01 25.11 30.24
CA ILE A 7 -6.18 26.22 29.30
C ILE A 7 -5.61 25.78 27.95
N ASP A 8 -6.42 25.78 26.90
CA ASP A 8 -6.07 25.25 25.56
C ASP A 8 -6.29 26.25 24.41
N ASP A 9 -6.60 27.50 24.73
CA ASP A 9 -7.05 28.52 23.78
C ASP A 9 -6.28 29.85 23.88
N VAL A 10 -5.23 29.90 24.72
CA VAL A 10 -4.37 31.08 24.84
C VAL A 10 -3.25 31.06 23.79
N ILE A 11 -2.74 29.87 23.48
CA ILE A 11 -1.72 29.66 22.46
C ILE A 11 -2.23 28.54 21.56
N GLU A 12 -2.37 28.81 20.26
CA GLU A 12 -2.88 27.85 19.29
C GLU A 12 -2.02 26.57 19.30
N GLY A 13 -2.66 25.42 19.47
CA GLY A 13 -1.98 24.12 19.52
C GLY A 13 -1.32 23.77 20.86
N VAL A 14 -1.43 24.60 21.90
CA VAL A 14 -0.80 24.36 23.21
C VAL A 14 -1.85 24.25 24.31
N LYS A 15 -1.80 23.14 25.05
CA LYS A 15 -2.61 22.94 26.27
C LYS A 15 -1.77 23.15 27.52
N LEU A 16 -2.07 24.21 28.25
CA LEU A 16 -1.43 24.59 29.51
C LEU A 16 -2.20 24.01 30.70
N THR A 17 -1.47 23.54 31.70
CA THR A 17 -2.02 23.13 33.00
C THR A 17 -1.38 23.96 34.10
N ILE A 18 -2.17 24.80 34.78
CA ILE A 18 -1.71 25.68 35.87
C ILE A 18 -1.68 24.90 37.18
N ASN A 19 -0.47 24.73 37.74
CA ASN A 19 -0.25 24.01 39.00
C ASN A 19 -0.07 24.93 40.21
N GLY A 20 0.17 26.24 40.00
CA GLY A 20 0.39 27.20 41.08
C GLY A 20 0.80 28.59 40.56
N PRO A 21 0.89 29.60 41.45
CA PRO A 21 1.32 30.94 41.09
C PRO A 21 2.84 31.02 40.88
N GLY A 22 3.29 31.78 39.88
CA GLY A 22 4.71 32.01 39.58
C GLY A 22 4.94 32.49 38.15
N GLU A 23 6.20 32.75 37.79
CA GLU A 23 6.63 33.01 36.41
C GLU A 23 7.32 31.78 35.85
N VAL A 24 6.99 31.39 34.62
CA VAL A 24 7.57 30.25 33.91
C VAL A 24 7.95 30.69 32.51
N VAL A 25 9.17 30.35 32.09
CA VAL A 25 9.60 30.48 30.69
C VAL A 25 9.34 29.13 30.02
N MET A 26 8.54 29.15 28.95
CA MET A 26 8.26 27.97 28.14
C MET A 26 8.96 28.15 26.80
N ASP A 27 9.76 27.16 26.43
CA ASP A 27 10.34 27.05 25.10
C ASP A 27 9.67 25.87 24.39
N VAL A 28 9.20 26.10 23.16
CA VAL A 28 8.54 25.08 22.35
C VAL A 28 9.49 24.69 21.25
N THR A 29 10.12 23.52 21.41
CA THR A 29 11.06 22.96 20.43
C THR A 29 10.42 21.82 19.66
N GLN A 30 10.87 21.63 18.42
CA GLN A 30 10.44 20.51 17.59
C GLN A 30 11.02 19.20 18.16
N ASP A 31 10.13 18.25 18.49
CA ASP A 31 10.52 16.90 18.89
C ASP A 31 10.90 16.07 17.64
N ALA A 32 12.17 16.13 17.27
CA ALA A 32 12.71 15.32 16.17
C ALA A 32 12.83 13.84 16.53
N GLU A 33 12.88 13.48 17.83
CA GLU A 33 13.13 12.11 18.28
C GLU A 33 11.95 11.20 17.92
N ARG A 34 10.72 11.64 18.20
CA ARG A 34 9.51 10.90 17.80
C ARG A 34 9.43 10.69 16.30
N ALA A 35 9.79 11.70 15.51
CA ALA A 35 9.79 11.59 14.06
C ALA A 35 10.84 10.58 13.59
N VAL A 36 12.06 10.63 14.14
CA VAL A 36 13.14 9.68 13.84
C VAL A 36 12.72 8.25 14.16
N THR A 37 12.15 8.00 15.35
CA THR A 37 11.67 6.66 15.74
C THR A 37 10.56 6.19 14.81
N ALA A 38 9.57 7.03 14.49
CA ALA A 38 8.48 6.64 13.59
C ALA A 38 8.98 6.28 12.18
N ILE A 39 9.98 7.00 11.66
CA ILE A 39 10.60 6.67 10.37
C ILE A 39 11.43 5.37 10.47
N GLN A 40 12.13 5.15 11.57
CA GLN A 40 12.88 3.92 11.81
C GLN A 40 11.93 2.69 11.83
N ASP A 41 10.85 2.77 12.60
CA ASP A 41 9.84 1.69 12.69
C ASP A 41 9.19 1.41 11.33
N TYR A 42 8.89 2.48 10.58
CA TYR A 42 8.39 2.36 9.21
C TYR A 42 9.37 1.64 8.29
N VAL A 43 10.66 2.01 8.34
CA VAL A 43 11.71 1.42 7.51
C VAL A 43 11.90 -0.06 7.85
N GLU A 44 11.82 -0.44 9.12
CA GLU A 44 11.85 -1.84 9.56
C GLU A 44 10.67 -2.62 9.00
N ALA A 45 9.44 -2.14 9.20
CA ALA A 45 8.23 -2.79 8.68
C ALA A 45 8.23 -2.92 7.14
N PHE A 46 8.71 -1.89 6.44
CA PHE A 46 8.86 -1.93 5.00
C PHE A 46 9.91 -2.96 4.57
N ASN A 47 11.04 -3.04 5.27
CA ASN A 47 12.10 -4.00 4.98
C ASN A 47 11.67 -5.45 5.20
N ASP A 48 10.89 -5.71 6.25
CA ASP A 48 10.29 -7.03 6.50
C ASP A 48 9.35 -7.45 5.38
N LEU A 49 8.50 -6.53 4.90
CA LEU A 49 7.63 -6.78 3.76
C LEU A 49 8.44 -7.09 2.49
N MET A 50 9.44 -6.26 2.19
CA MET A 50 10.27 -6.45 1.00
C MET A 50 11.07 -7.75 1.08
N GLU A 51 11.58 -8.11 2.25
CA GLU A 51 12.23 -9.40 2.49
C GLU A 51 11.27 -10.56 2.22
N TRP A 52 10.07 -10.53 2.79
CA TRP A 52 9.06 -11.55 2.56
C TRP A 52 8.74 -11.70 1.06
N ILE A 53 8.53 -10.59 0.35
CA ILE A 53 8.25 -10.63 -1.10
C ILE A 53 9.45 -11.20 -1.87
N ASN A 54 10.68 -10.77 -1.55
CA ASN A 54 11.90 -11.23 -2.20
C ASN A 54 12.12 -12.72 -2.03
N VAL A 55 11.94 -13.22 -0.81
CA VAL A 55 12.03 -14.65 -0.49
C VAL A 55 10.98 -15.40 -1.30
N ARG A 56 9.69 -15.04 -1.22
CA ARG A 56 8.61 -15.75 -1.91
C ARG A 56 8.73 -15.74 -3.43
N LEU A 57 9.26 -14.66 -4.02
CA LEU A 57 9.47 -14.56 -5.46
C LEU A 57 10.67 -15.38 -5.96
N SER A 58 11.67 -15.62 -5.11
CA SER A 58 12.93 -16.30 -5.48
C SER A 58 12.96 -17.77 -5.11
N GLU A 59 12.26 -18.20 -4.05
CA GLU A 59 12.08 -19.60 -3.68
C GLU A 59 11.59 -20.40 -4.89
N SER A 60 12.30 -21.46 -5.27
CA SER A 60 11.89 -22.35 -6.36
C SER A 60 11.56 -23.75 -5.83
N ALA A 61 10.47 -24.34 -6.30
CA ALA A 61 10.12 -25.73 -5.99
C ALA A 61 11.16 -26.76 -6.50
N THR A 62 12.07 -26.34 -7.39
CA THR A 62 13.14 -27.19 -7.94
C THR A 62 14.45 -27.13 -7.16
N ASP A 63 14.52 -26.37 -6.06
CA ASP A 63 15.68 -26.44 -5.17
C ASP A 63 15.83 -27.87 -4.65
N LYS A 64 16.95 -28.50 -5.00
CA LYS A 64 17.18 -29.96 -4.95
C LYS A 64 17.11 -30.61 -3.55
N LYS A 65 16.68 -29.87 -2.52
CA LYS A 65 16.38 -30.41 -1.18
C LYS A 65 15.01 -31.11 -1.11
N SER A 66 14.12 -30.90 -2.09
CA SER A 66 12.86 -31.64 -2.23
C SER A 66 13.01 -32.95 -3.05
N GLN A 67 14.20 -33.55 -3.08
CA GLN A 67 14.38 -34.82 -3.79
C GLN A 67 13.84 -36.00 -2.96
N GLN A 68 13.04 -36.82 -3.65
CA GLN A 68 12.63 -38.20 -3.34
C GLN A 68 13.33 -38.81 -2.11
N ASN A 69 12.61 -38.87 -0.97
CA ASN A 69 12.96 -39.41 0.36
C ASN A 69 13.03 -38.40 1.51
N ASP A 70 12.62 -37.13 1.33
CA ASP A 70 12.39 -36.23 2.47
C ASP A 70 11.13 -36.69 3.27
N PRO A 71 11.27 -37.09 4.56
CA PRO A 71 10.14 -37.48 5.41
C PRO A 71 9.13 -36.34 5.62
N TYR A 72 9.54 -35.09 5.39
CA TYR A 72 8.71 -33.89 5.55
C TYR A 72 8.08 -33.39 4.25
N LYS A 73 8.26 -34.07 3.11
CA LYS A 73 7.68 -33.68 1.80
C LYS A 73 6.15 -33.51 1.81
N ASN A 74 5.47 -34.14 2.76
CA ASN A 74 4.02 -34.08 2.92
C ASN A 74 3.56 -32.96 3.87
N GLU A 75 4.49 -32.31 4.59
CA GLU A 75 4.19 -31.16 5.42
C GLU A 75 3.71 -29.98 4.56
N ASP A 76 2.80 -29.22 5.14
CA ASP A 76 2.13 -28.11 4.46
C ASP A 76 3.12 -27.01 4.04
N PHE A 77 4.25 -26.89 4.77
CA PHE A 77 5.36 -26.00 4.44
C PHE A 77 5.98 -26.32 3.07
N TYR A 78 6.36 -27.58 2.83
CA TYR A 78 7.01 -28.01 1.58
C TYR A 78 6.05 -27.95 0.38
N LYS A 79 4.74 -28.15 0.60
CA LYS A 79 3.72 -27.99 -0.45
C LYS A 79 3.51 -26.54 -0.86
N LYS A 80 3.77 -25.59 0.05
CA LYS A 80 3.61 -24.15 -0.16
C LYS A 80 4.89 -23.47 -0.66
N PHE A 81 6.04 -24.15 -0.55
CA PHE A 81 7.33 -23.62 -0.95
C PHE A 81 7.43 -23.40 -2.47
N GLY A 82 7.84 -22.20 -2.87
CA GLY A 82 7.97 -21.83 -4.28
C GLY A 82 6.64 -21.66 -5.05
N LEU A 83 5.47 -21.73 -4.41
CA LEU A 83 4.18 -21.48 -5.08
C LEU A 83 4.05 -20.06 -5.63
N LEU A 84 4.75 -19.11 -5.01
CA LEU A 84 4.75 -17.70 -5.41
C LEU A 84 5.99 -17.33 -6.23
N HIS A 85 6.78 -18.31 -6.65
CA HIS A 85 7.94 -18.10 -7.50
C HIS A 85 7.54 -17.36 -8.77
N GLY A 86 8.19 -16.22 -9.04
CA GLY A 86 7.89 -15.42 -10.23
C GLY A 86 6.44 -14.90 -10.32
N ASN A 87 5.70 -14.86 -9.21
CA ASN A 87 4.33 -14.35 -9.20
C ASN A 87 4.30 -12.89 -9.71
N SER A 88 3.56 -12.65 -10.80
CA SER A 88 3.55 -11.36 -11.48
C SER A 88 2.95 -10.24 -10.62
N THR A 89 1.90 -10.53 -9.84
CA THR A 89 1.25 -9.56 -8.94
C THR A 89 2.20 -9.09 -7.84
N LEU A 90 2.93 -10.02 -7.20
CA LEU A 90 3.93 -9.67 -6.18
C LEU A 90 5.14 -8.96 -6.77
N TRP A 91 5.58 -9.36 -7.97
CA TRP A 91 6.66 -8.67 -8.67
C TRP A 91 6.26 -7.22 -9.02
N GLN A 92 5.04 -7.01 -9.52
CA GLN A 92 4.49 -5.68 -9.80
C GLN A 92 4.37 -4.85 -8.52
N ALA A 93 3.87 -5.45 -7.42
CA ALA A 93 3.79 -4.79 -6.12
C ALA A 93 5.15 -4.33 -5.63
N LYS A 94 6.15 -5.22 -5.62
CA LYS A 94 7.53 -4.88 -5.28
C LYS A 94 8.07 -3.74 -6.15
N SER A 95 7.86 -3.79 -7.47
CA SER A 95 8.33 -2.74 -8.36
C SER A 95 7.68 -1.39 -8.06
N GLN A 96 6.37 -1.37 -7.82
CA GLN A 96 5.63 -0.15 -7.53
C GLN A 96 6.03 0.46 -6.18
N LEU A 97 6.15 -0.37 -5.14
CA LEU A 97 6.64 0.06 -3.82
C LEU A 97 8.03 0.66 -3.93
N ARG A 98 8.94 0.01 -4.66
CA ARG A 98 10.27 0.57 -4.91
C ARG A 98 10.20 1.92 -5.61
N GLN A 99 9.33 2.05 -6.62
CA GLN A 99 9.18 3.28 -7.39
C GLN A 99 8.71 4.46 -6.52
N PHE A 100 7.80 4.23 -5.57
CA PHE A 100 7.39 5.28 -4.62
C PHE A 100 8.56 5.80 -3.77
N MET A 101 9.51 4.93 -3.45
CA MET A 101 10.67 5.30 -2.63
C MET A 101 11.79 5.99 -3.43
N THR A 102 11.88 5.75 -4.74
CA THR A 102 12.99 6.24 -5.58
C THR A 102 12.62 7.41 -6.50
N ASN A 103 11.34 7.58 -6.83
CA ASN A 103 10.94 8.59 -7.80
C ASN A 103 10.74 9.95 -7.16
N PRO A 104 10.97 11.05 -7.90
CA PRO A 104 10.60 12.37 -7.44
C PRO A 104 9.11 12.46 -7.13
N VAL A 105 8.78 13.09 -6.01
CA VAL A 105 7.41 13.32 -5.55
C VAL A 105 7.15 14.82 -5.50
N THR A 106 6.05 15.24 -6.12
CA THR A 106 5.49 16.57 -5.92
C THR A 106 4.77 16.60 -4.58
N SER A 107 5.36 17.28 -3.60
CA SER A 107 4.80 17.42 -2.25
C SER A 107 3.46 18.15 -2.27
N THR A 108 2.55 17.68 -1.42
CA THR A 108 1.22 18.27 -1.23
C THR A 108 1.03 18.74 0.21
N PHE A 109 0.35 19.87 0.38
CA PHE A 109 0.21 20.59 1.64
C PHE A 109 -1.26 20.87 1.93
N SER A 110 -1.67 20.80 3.20
CA SER A 110 -2.95 21.40 3.64
C SER A 110 -2.77 22.87 4.00
N LEU A 111 -1.60 23.23 4.52
CA LEU A 111 -1.20 24.60 4.81
C LEU A 111 0.31 24.72 4.54
N LYS A 112 0.75 25.82 3.92
CA LYS A 112 2.17 26.17 3.79
C LYS A 112 2.34 27.65 4.08
N LYS A 113 3.36 27.97 4.87
CA LYS A 113 3.78 29.33 5.19
C LYS A 113 5.05 29.64 4.40
N GLY A 114 5.11 30.85 3.87
CA GLY A 114 6.28 31.40 3.22
C GLY A 114 7.25 32.04 4.22
N ASN A 115 8.28 32.69 3.67
CA ASN A 115 9.21 33.50 4.46
C ASN A 115 8.66 34.92 4.66
N PRO A 116 9.11 35.63 5.71
CA PRO A 116 8.77 37.02 5.90
C PRO A 116 9.28 37.90 4.75
N VAL A 117 8.38 38.59 4.06
CA VAL A 117 8.72 39.57 3.02
C VAL A 117 8.12 40.94 3.37
N LEU A 118 8.96 41.96 3.30
CA LEU A 118 8.60 43.35 3.53
C LEU A 118 8.59 44.12 2.21
N GLY A 119 7.56 44.92 2.00
CA GLY A 119 7.45 45.76 0.80
C GLY A 119 7.04 44.99 -0.45
N ALA A 120 7.50 45.49 -1.60
CA ALA A 120 7.25 44.89 -2.90
C ALA A 120 8.28 43.79 -3.21
N MET A 121 7.98 42.90 -4.14
CA MET A 121 8.91 41.83 -4.54
C MET A 121 10.22 42.39 -5.10
N GLU A 122 10.20 43.56 -5.76
CA GLU A 122 11.42 44.23 -6.25
C GLU A 122 12.42 44.57 -5.13
N ASP A 123 11.92 44.85 -3.92
CA ASP A 123 12.75 45.08 -2.73
C ASP A 123 13.47 43.79 -2.27
N GLN A 124 12.97 42.62 -2.71
CA GLN A 124 13.58 41.30 -2.48
C GLN A 124 14.46 40.84 -3.65
N GLY A 125 14.81 41.74 -4.57
CA GLY A 125 15.65 41.44 -5.73
C GLY A 125 14.90 40.79 -6.89
N PHE A 126 13.56 40.84 -6.89
CA PHE A 126 12.74 40.33 -7.98
C PHE A 126 12.75 41.29 -9.17
N THR A 127 13.40 40.91 -10.28
CA THR A 127 13.64 41.81 -11.42
C THR A 127 12.75 41.54 -12.64
N GLY A 128 12.04 40.42 -12.66
CA GLY A 128 11.18 40.01 -13.77
C GLY A 128 9.86 39.43 -13.31
N ASN A 129 8.89 39.36 -14.21
CA ASN A 129 7.64 38.66 -13.92
C ASN A 129 7.90 37.16 -13.89
N SER A 130 7.26 36.50 -12.94
CA SER A 130 7.30 35.05 -12.76
C SER A 130 5.88 34.50 -12.62
N VAL A 131 5.71 33.21 -12.83
CA VAL A 131 4.45 32.51 -12.63
C VAL A 131 4.72 31.24 -11.82
N PHE A 132 3.94 31.04 -10.78
CA PHE A 132 3.84 29.74 -10.12
C PHE A 132 2.44 29.15 -10.27
N GLU A 133 2.36 27.84 -10.23
CA GLU A 133 1.14 27.05 -10.32
C GLU A 133 0.71 26.60 -8.94
N LEU A 134 -0.55 26.87 -8.59
CA LEU A 134 -1.23 26.33 -7.42
C LEU A 134 -2.24 25.27 -7.88
N THR A 135 -1.93 24.00 -7.62
CA THR A 135 -2.80 22.89 -8.02
C THR A 135 -3.53 22.31 -6.82
N VAL A 136 -4.86 22.17 -6.92
CA VAL A 136 -5.71 21.51 -5.93
C VAL A 136 -6.55 20.46 -6.64
N GLY A 137 -6.26 19.18 -6.42
CA GLY A 137 -6.87 18.08 -7.17
C GLY A 137 -6.56 18.21 -8.67
N VAL A 138 -7.59 18.41 -9.49
CA VAL A 138 -7.47 18.52 -10.96
C VAL A 138 -7.44 19.96 -11.48
N ARG A 139 -7.45 20.95 -10.59
CA ARG A 139 -7.53 22.38 -10.93
C ARG A 139 -6.21 23.06 -10.63
N THR A 140 -5.71 23.83 -11.59
CA THR A 140 -4.43 24.53 -11.49
C THR A 140 -4.64 26.01 -11.77
N ALA A 141 -4.38 26.85 -10.76
CA ALA A 141 -4.36 28.30 -10.92
C ALA A 141 -2.93 28.77 -11.23
N SER A 142 -2.75 29.55 -12.30
CA SER A 142 -1.49 30.22 -12.60
C SER A 142 -1.47 31.60 -11.93
N ILE A 143 -0.52 31.81 -11.03
CA ILE A 143 -0.40 33.04 -10.25
C ILE A 143 0.82 33.81 -10.75
N GLU A 144 0.57 34.92 -11.44
CA GLU A 144 1.64 35.83 -11.85
C GLU A 144 2.13 36.65 -10.66
N VAL A 145 3.45 36.68 -10.47
CA VAL A 145 4.16 37.52 -9.51
C VAL A 145 5.00 38.53 -10.28
N THR A 146 4.72 39.81 -10.06
CA THR A 146 5.42 40.94 -10.68
C THR A 146 6.29 41.65 -9.66
N PRO A 147 7.33 42.40 -10.07
CA PRO A 147 8.20 43.14 -9.15
C PRO A 147 7.43 44.10 -8.20
N ARG A 148 6.30 44.65 -8.66
CA ARG A 148 5.47 45.57 -7.86
C ARG A 148 4.51 44.89 -6.90
N ASP A 149 4.39 43.56 -6.96
CA ASP A 149 3.49 42.84 -6.07
C ASP A 149 4.00 42.87 -4.63
N THR A 150 3.07 42.92 -3.69
CA THR A 150 3.30 42.67 -2.27
C THR A 150 2.73 41.30 -1.92
N LEU A 151 3.06 40.74 -0.76
CA LEU A 151 2.42 39.50 -0.32
C LEU A 151 0.89 39.60 -0.28
N GLN A 152 0.35 40.79 0.03
CA GLN A 152 -1.09 41.02 0.02
C GLN A 152 -1.68 40.98 -1.39
N THR A 153 -0.99 41.53 -2.39
CA THR A 153 -1.48 41.46 -3.77
C THR A 153 -1.40 40.04 -4.31
N ILE A 154 -0.35 39.28 -3.97
CA ILE A 154 -0.22 37.86 -4.31
C ILE A 154 -1.34 37.04 -3.64
N ALA A 155 -1.60 37.25 -2.34
CA ALA A 155 -2.70 36.59 -1.63
C ALA A 155 -4.06 36.88 -2.29
N ASN A 156 -4.28 38.14 -2.71
CA ASN A 156 -5.49 38.53 -3.43
C ASN A 156 -5.59 37.84 -4.81
N LYS A 157 -4.49 37.70 -5.55
CA LYS A 157 -4.45 36.96 -6.83
C LYS A 157 -4.85 35.50 -6.64
N ILE A 158 -4.33 34.83 -5.60
CA ILE A 158 -4.73 33.46 -5.25
C ILE A 158 -6.23 33.40 -4.94
N ASN A 159 -6.71 34.26 -4.05
CA ASN A 159 -8.10 34.27 -3.60
C ASN A 159 -9.10 34.60 -4.72
N ASN A 160 -8.70 35.37 -5.72
CA ASN A 160 -9.54 35.78 -6.85
C ASN A 160 -9.36 34.89 -8.09
N SER A 161 -8.50 33.87 -8.04
CA SER A 161 -8.30 32.96 -9.16
C SER A 161 -9.59 32.19 -9.48
N TYR A 162 -9.89 32.04 -10.78
CA TYR A 162 -11.12 31.39 -11.23
C TYR A 162 -11.16 29.92 -10.78
N GLU A 163 -10.01 29.25 -10.83
CA GLU A 163 -9.87 27.83 -10.56
C GLU A 163 -10.10 27.49 -9.09
N MET A 164 -9.74 28.39 -8.17
CA MET A 164 -10.00 28.19 -6.74
C MET A 164 -11.45 28.47 -6.37
N ASN A 165 -12.18 29.21 -7.21
CA ASN A 165 -13.56 29.61 -6.93
C ASN A 165 -14.60 28.77 -7.68
N HIS A 166 -14.29 28.19 -8.85
CA HIS A 166 -15.27 27.50 -9.68
C HIS A 166 -14.90 26.04 -10.03
N ASP A 167 -15.91 25.19 -10.10
CA ASP A 167 -15.82 23.79 -10.50
C ASP A 167 -15.57 23.62 -12.01
N PRO A 168 -15.25 22.40 -12.48
CA PRO A 168 -15.02 22.15 -13.91
C PRO A 168 -16.23 22.43 -14.81
N GLN A 169 -17.43 22.56 -14.24
CA GLN A 169 -18.67 22.90 -14.94
C GLN A 169 -18.99 24.41 -14.84
N GLY A 170 -18.10 25.21 -14.27
CA GLY A 170 -18.23 26.67 -14.13
C GLY A 170 -19.13 27.12 -12.97
N ARG A 171 -19.56 26.20 -12.09
CA ARG A 171 -20.34 26.55 -10.90
C ARG A 171 -19.42 27.00 -9.78
N GLN A 172 -19.83 28.04 -9.06
CA GLN A 172 -19.06 28.52 -7.92
C GLN A 172 -19.07 27.49 -6.78
N TYR A 173 -17.89 27.22 -6.23
CA TYR A 173 -17.76 26.39 -5.04
C TYR A 173 -18.39 27.09 -3.84
N PRO A 174 -19.15 26.37 -3.00
CA PRO A 174 -19.62 26.89 -1.71
C PRO A 174 -18.47 27.33 -0.80
N ILE A 175 -17.34 26.61 -0.89
CA ILE A 175 -16.08 26.92 -0.20
C ILE A 175 -14.95 26.81 -1.23
N ARG A 176 -14.18 27.89 -1.37
CA ARG A 176 -13.02 27.96 -2.27
C ARG A 176 -12.05 26.80 -2.06
N MET A 177 -11.39 26.33 -3.12
CA MET A 177 -10.50 25.16 -3.03
C MET A 177 -9.27 25.40 -2.15
N ALA A 178 -8.70 26.59 -2.26
CA ALA A 178 -7.65 27.10 -1.39
C ALA A 178 -7.83 28.60 -1.17
N SER A 179 -7.17 29.11 -0.14
CA SER A 179 -7.17 30.50 0.25
C SER A 179 -5.77 30.95 0.63
N ALA A 180 -5.51 32.25 0.55
CA ALA A 180 -4.26 32.84 0.97
C ALA A 180 -4.49 34.06 1.86
N ARG A 181 -3.60 34.25 2.83
CA ARG A 181 -3.59 35.40 3.75
C ARG A 181 -2.17 35.78 4.10
N VAL A 182 -1.97 37.02 4.57
CA VAL A 182 -0.69 37.47 5.10
C VAL A 182 -0.77 37.47 6.62
N VAL A 183 0.19 36.81 7.26
CA VAL A 183 0.30 36.74 8.73
C VAL A 183 1.76 36.97 9.07
N ASN A 184 2.06 37.92 9.96
CA ASN A 184 3.45 38.23 10.35
C ASN A 184 4.39 38.45 9.16
N ASN A 185 3.91 39.14 8.12
CA ASN A 185 4.65 39.36 6.87
C ASN A 185 4.98 38.09 6.08
N GLU A 186 4.31 36.97 6.34
CA GLU A 186 4.45 35.72 5.60
C GLU A 186 3.19 35.46 4.77
N LEU A 187 3.37 34.96 3.56
CA LEU A 187 2.25 34.45 2.76
C LEU A 187 1.88 33.06 3.28
N VAL A 188 0.64 32.91 3.73
CA VAL A 188 0.08 31.64 4.19
C VAL A 188 -0.93 31.18 3.17
N ILE A 189 -0.72 29.99 2.59
CA ILE A 189 -1.66 29.33 1.69
C ILE A 189 -2.28 28.14 2.43
N GLU A 190 -3.59 28.02 2.39
CA GLU A 190 -4.35 26.99 3.08
C GLU A 190 -5.40 26.38 2.14
N ALA A 191 -5.36 25.07 1.98
CA ALA A 191 -6.41 24.33 1.28
C ALA A 191 -7.66 24.19 2.15
N SER A 192 -8.82 24.10 1.50
CA SER A 192 -10.05 23.76 2.19
C SER A 192 -9.97 22.42 2.94
N PRO A 193 -10.76 22.24 4.02
CA PRO A 193 -10.74 21.02 4.82
C PRO A 193 -10.84 19.74 3.98
N GLY A 194 -9.95 18.78 4.26
CA GLY A 194 -9.87 17.51 3.54
C GLY A 194 -9.23 17.59 2.15
N ARG A 195 -8.67 18.75 1.76
CA ARG A 195 -7.94 18.91 0.50
C ARG A 195 -6.46 19.18 0.76
N LYS A 196 -5.68 18.96 -0.30
CA LYS A 196 -4.27 19.34 -0.36
C LYS A 196 -3.98 20.07 -1.65
N PHE A 197 -2.97 20.92 -1.62
CA PHE A 197 -2.48 21.65 -2.76
C PHE A 197 -1.01 21.34 -3.02
N SER A 198 -0.57 21.46 -4.27
CA SER A 198 0.84 21.48 -4.64
C SER A 198 1.21 22.81 -5.28
N LEU A 199 2.46 23.19 -5.12
CA LEU A 199 3.05 24.38 -5.75
C LEU A 199 4.12 23.93 -6.74
N ALA A 200 4.15 24.58 -7.89
CA ALA A 200 5.20 24.38 -8.89
C ALA A 200 5.58 25.72 -9.52
N ALA A 201 6.85 25.89 -9.86
CA ALA A 201 7.33 27.03 -10.64
C ALA A 201 8.50 26.57 -11.52
N SER A 202 8.69 27.24 -12.65
CA SER A 202 9.84 27.00 -13.52
C SER A 202 11.10 27.76 -13.09
N ASP A 203 10.96 28.73 -12.18
CA ASP A 203 12.03 29.55 -11.65
C ASP A 203 12.04 29.52 -10.11
N SER A 204 12.82 30.39 -9.48
CA SER A 204 13.01 30.45 -8.03
C SER A 204 11.96 31.27 -7.29
N VAL A 205 10.81 31.63 -7.89
CA VAL A 205 9.80 32.47 -7.22
C VAL A 205 9.28 31.86 -5.93
N LEU A 206 9.09 30.53 -5.92
CA LEU A 206 8.64 29.83 -4.73
C LEU A 206 9.71 29.86 -3.63
N ASP A 207 10.99 29.75 -3.99
CA ASP A 207 12.10 29.85 -3.04
C ASP A 207 12.17 31.26 -2.42
N THR A 208 12.01 32.31 -3.25
CA THR A 208 11.96 33.70 -2.77
C THR A 208 10.80 33.94 -1.81
N LEU A 209 9.63 33.35 -2.10
CA LEU A 209 8.46 33.43 -1.24
C LEU A 209 8.56 32.50 -0.01
N GLY A 210 9.60 31.66 0.10
CA GLY A 210 9.72 30.63 1.14
C GLY A 210 8.69 29.51 1.04
N LEU A 211 8.02 29.40 -0.10
CA LEU A 211 7.03 28.37 -0.41
C LEU A 211 7.63 27.18 -1.18
N GLY A 212 8.85 27.31 -1.67
CA GLY A 212 9.59 26.25 -2.32
C GLY A 212 9.97 25.15 -1.33
N THR A 213 10.01 23.90 -1.82
CA THR A 213 10.54 22.78 -1.05
C THR A 213 11.84 22.28 -1.67
N PRO A 214 12.95 22.22 -0.91
CA PRO A 214 14.22 21.72 -1.42
C PRO A 214 14.22 20.20 -1.62
N PHE A 215 13.18 19.52 -1.11
CA PHE A 215 13.07 18.06 -1.11
C PHE A 215 12.02 17.60 -2.12
N ASN A 216 12.46 16.86 -3.13
CA ASN A 216 11.61 16.13 -4.06
C ASN A 216 11.89 14.63 -4.08
N LEU A 217 12.93 14.16 -3.37
CA LEU A 217 13.30 12.76 -3.24
C LEU A 217 13.43 12.38 -1.77
N LEU A 218 12.97 11.17 -1.40
CA LEU A 218 13.13 10.66 -0.04
C LEU A 218 14.60 10.48 0.37
N SER A 219 15.49 10.24 -0.60
CA SER A 219 16.92 10.15 -0.35
C SER A 219 17.53 11.47 0.13
N GLN A 220 16.95 12.61 -0.23
CA GLN A 220 17.38 13.93 0.24
C GLN A 220 17.05 14.15 1.72
N ILE A 221 16.06 13.44 2.26
CA ILE A 221 15.70 13.47 3.67
C ILE A 221 16.28 12.27 4.44
N GLY A 222 17.22 11.52 3.84
CA GLY A 222 17.90 10.42 4.53
C GLY A 222 17.21 9.06 4.46
N ILE A 223 16.19 8.87 3.61
CA ILE A 223 15.57 7.56 3.35
C ILE A 223 15.97 7.12 1.94
N SER A 224 16.90 6.18 1.84
CA SER A 224 17.40 5.68 0.54
C SER A 224 17.16 4.18 0.39
N THR A 225 17.23 3.68 -0.84
CA THR A 225 17.29 2.23 -1.06
C THR A 225 18.65 1.67 -0.66
N GLU A 226 18.66 0.44 -0.16
CA GLU A 226 19.86 -0.28 0.25
C GLU A 226 20.92 -0.31 -0.86
N SER A 227 22.14 0.08 -0.51
CA SER A 227 23.26 0.17 -1.46
C SER A 227 23.89 -1.19 -1.78
N ALA A 228 23.82 -2.15 -0.85
CA ALA A 228 24.50 -3.45 -0.92
C ALA A 228 24.18 -4.25 -2.19
N ASP A 229 22.95 -4.15 -2.70
CA ASP A 229 22.53 -4.83 -3.91
C ASP A 229 22.07 -3.88 -5.02
N TYR A 230 22.48 -2.62 -4.95
CA TYR A 230 22.08 -1.55 -5.88
C TYR A 230 20.56 -1.33 -5.91
N GLY A 231 19.90 -1.45 -4.75
CA GLY A 231 18.45 -1.29 -4.59
C GLY A 231 17.63 -2.37 -5.30
N LYS A 232 18.19 -3.55 -5.58
CA LYS A 232 17.48 -4.65 -6.26
C LYS A 232 16.49 -5.32 -5.32
N SER A 233 16.82 -5.45 -4.04
CA SER A 233 15.94 -5.92 -2.97
C SER A 233 14.78 -4.95 -2.79
N GLY A 234 15.05 -3.66 -3.06
CA GLY A 234 14.16 -2.55 -2.81
C GLY A 234 14.04 -2.23 -1.32
N LYS A 235 14.84 -2.86 -0.44
CA LYS A 235 14.94 -2.50 0.98
C LYS A 235 15.46 -1.08 1.14
N LEU A 236 15.21 -0.50 2.29
CA LEU A 236 15.54 0.87 2.66
C LEU A 236 16.63 0.91 3.72
N GLU A 237 17.41 1.98 3.65
CA GLU A 237 18.40 2.40 4.64
C GLU A 237 18.00 3.80 5.13
N PHE A 238 18.02 3.99 6.45
CA PHE A 238 17.67 5.25 7.09
C PHE A 238 18.90 5.92 7.71
N ASN A 239 19.16 7.15 7.29
CA ASN A 239 20.18 8.02 7.87
C ASN A 239 19.51 9.07 8.76
N ALA A 240 19.48 8.79 10.06
CA ALA A 240 18.85 9.66 11.06
C ALA A 240 19.48 11.06 11.10
N GLU A 241 20.81 11.18 10.91
CA GLU A 241 21.50 12.48 10.93
C GLU A 241 21.02 13.39 9.79
N LYS A 242 20.96 12.86 8.56
CA LYS A 242 20.44 13.58 7.38
C LYS A 242 18.96 13.93 7.54
N PHE A 243 18.18 13.04 8.14
CA PHE A 243 16.77 13.31 8.39
C PHE A 243 16.58 14.44 9.40
N VAL A 244 17.35 14.46 10.49
CA VAL A 244 17.34 15.55 11.48
C VAL A 244 17.83 16.86 10.85
N GLU A 245 18.86 16.82 9.99
CA GLU A 245 19.31 17.99 9.23
C GLU A 245 18.21 18.53 8.29
N ALA A 246 17.53 17.64 7.57
CA ALA A 246 16.42 18.01 6.71
C ALA A 246 15.24 18.62 7.49
N LEU A 247 14.89 18.03 8.65
CA LEU A 247 13.85 18.55 9.54
C LEU A 247 14.20 19.95 10.07
N ARG A 248 15.47 20.20 10.41
CA ARG A 248 15.92 21.54 10.83
C ARG A 248 15.84 22.57 9.72
N LYS A 249 16.02 22.14 8.46
CA LYS A 249 16.05 23.02 7.29
C LYS A 249 14.64 23.39 6.80
N ASP A 250 13.76 22.42 6.64
CA ASP A 250 12.37 22.64 6.22
C ASP A 250 11.47 21.52 6.77
N PRO A 251 10.97 21.67 8.02
CA PRO A 251 10.17 20.64 8.66
C PRO A 251 8.85 20.39 7.93
N ASP A 252 8.23 21.44 7.38
CA ASP A 252 7.01 21.33 6.58
C ASP A 252 7.26 20.56 5.28
N GLY A 253 8.41 20.79 4.63
CA GLY A 253 8.81 20.07 3.44
C GLY A 253 9.04 18.58 3.69
N VAL A 254 9.72 18.23 4.79
CA VAL A 254 9.91 16.83 5.20
C VAL A 254 8.58 16.16 5.50
N ALA A 255 7.69 16.82 6.24
CA ALA A 255 6.37 16.28 6.53
C ALA A 255 5.54 16.09 5.25
N ALA A 256 5.58 17.05 4.32
CA ALA A 256 4.81 17.01 3.09
C ALA A 256 5.26 15.90 2.14
N ILE A 257 6.57 15.72 1.92
CA ILE A 257 7.07 14.64 1.05
C ILE A 257 6.76 13.26 1.66
N MET A 258 6.92 13.10 2.98
CA MET A 258 6.62 11.85 3.67
C MET A 258 5.12 11.53 3.57
N ASN A 259 4.25 12.45 3.98
CA ASN A 259 2.80 12.24 3.94
C ASN A 259 2.30 11.97 2.51
N THR A 260 2.80 12.72 1.51
CA THR A 260 2.39 12.52 0.12
C THR A 260 2.84 11.15 -0.40
N THR A 261 4.03 10.69 -0.02
CA THR A 261 4.52 9.38 -0.44
C THR A 261 3.75 8.25 0.25
N MET A 262 3.51 8.38 1.55
CA MET A 262 2.76 7.38 2.33
C MET A 262 1.32 7.27 1.86
N GLU A 263 0.64 8.37 1.55
CA GLU A 263 -0.74 8.33 1.02
C GLU A 263 -0.83 7.63 -0.33
N LYS A 264 0.10 7.89 -1.24
CA LYS A 264 0.15 7.18 -2.53
C LYS A 264 0.40 5.69 -2.35
N MET A 265 1.25 5.33 -1.39
CA MET A 265 1.53 3.94 -1.07
C MET A 265 0.33 3.26 -0.41
N ASP A 266 -0.34 3.92 0.52
CA ASP A 266 -1.55 3.44 1.19
C ASP A 266 -2.68 3.21 0.19
N GLU A 267 -2.94 4.16 -0.71
CA GLU A 267 -3.92 4.01 -1.78
C GLU A 267 -3.59 2.80 -2.67
N TYR A 268 -2.32 2.64 -3.05
CA TYR A 268 -1.89 1.51 -3.87
C TYR A 268 -2.08 0.17 -3.15
N VAL A 269 -1.59 0.06 -1.92
CA VAL A 269 -1.69 -1.16 -1.10
C VAL A 269 -3.15 -1.49 -0.81
N GLY A 270 -3.96 -0.48 -0.47
CA GLY A 270 -5.41 -0.61 -0.28
C GLY A 270 -6.07 -1.24 -1.52
N ASN A 271 -5.82 -0.71 -2.71
CA ASN A 271 -6.34 -1.27 -3.97
C ASN A 271 -5.82 -2.70 -4.28
N MET A 272 -4.78 -3.17 -3.61
CA MET A 272 -4.28 -4.55 -3.75
C MET A 272 -4.96 -5.51 -2.78
N VAL A 273 -5.17 -5.09 -1.52
CA VAL A 273 -5.61 -5.99 -0.43
C VAL A 273 -7.06 -5.83 -0.02
N ASP A 274 -7.77 -4.81 -0.52
CA ASP A 274 -9.16 -4.53 -0.17
C ASP A 274 -10.08 -5.75 -0.36
N ALA A 275 -10.62 -6.25 0.75
CA ALA A 275 -11.49 -7.42 0.77
C ALA A 275 -12.98 -7.07 0.67
N THR A 276 -13.33 -5.77 0.59
CA THR A 276 -14.72 -5.33 0.45
C THR A 276 -15.31 -5.88 -0.85
N GLN A 277 -16.56 -6.35 -0.75
CA GLN A 277 -17.28 -6.94 -1.89
C GLN A 277 -17.92 -5.84 -2.72
N VAL A 278 -17.76 -5.93 -4.03
CA VAL A 278 -18.43 -5.06 -5.02
C VAL A 278 -19.26 -5.91 -5.97
N GLU A 279 -20.43 -5.41 -6.37
CA GLU A 279 -21.29 -6.05 -7.37
C GLU A 279 -20.67 -5.88 -8.76
N VAL A 280 -20.43 -7.00 -9.44
CA VAL A 280 -19.94 -7.08 -10.81
C VAL A 280 -20.96 -7.88 -11.62
N GLY A 281 -21.90 -7.17 -12.23
CA GLY A 281 -23.04 -7.80 -12.92
C GLY A 281 -23.99 -8.47 -11.93
N ASN A 282 -24.08 -9.80 -11.97
CA ASN A 282 -24.94 -10.60 -11.08
C ASN A 282 -24.15 -11.31 -9.95
N THR A 283 -22.85 -11.04 -9.82
CA THR A 283 -21.99 -11.67 -8.81
C THR A 283 -21.31 -10.63 -7.95
N THR A 284 -20.79 -11.05 -6.79
CA THR A 284 -19.96 -10.22 -5.94
C THR A 284 -18.51 -10.68 -6.02
N ALA A 285 -17.58 -9.73 -6.11
CA ALA A 285 -16.14 -10.02 -6.05
C ALA A 285 -15.44 -9.03 -5.10
N PRO A 286 -14.34 -9.44 -4.45
CA PRO A 286 -13.49 -8.50 -3.71
C PRO A 286 -12.94 -7.41 -4.63
N ARG A 287 -12.85 -6.18 -4.12
CA ARG A 287 -12.34 -5.02 -4.85
C ARG A 287 -10.82 -5.08 -5.11
N GLY A 288 -10.06 -5.60 -4.14
CA GLY A 288 -8.61 -5.66 -4.19
C GLY A 288 -8.08 -6.75 -5.13
N ARG A 289 -6.96 -6.49 -5.82
CA ARG A 289 -6.39 -7.43 -6.81
C ARG A 289 -5.98 -8.78 -6.19
N ILE A 290 -5.27 -8.74 -5.05
CA ILE A 290 -4.84 -9.94 -4.34
C ILE A 290 -6.05 -10.65 -3.73
N ALA A 291 -6.96 -9.89 -3.12
CA ALA A 291 -8.19 -10.44 -2.54
C ALA A 291 -9.04 -11.17 -3.59
N SER A 292 -9.18 -10.59 -4.79
CA SER A 292 -9.89 -11.18 -5.93
C SER A 292 -9.22 -12.46 -6.43
N GLN A 293 -7.88 -12.47 -6.53
CA GLN A 293 -7.12 -13.67 -6.90
C GLN A 293 -7.33 -14.80 -5.88
N ILE A 294 -7.31 -14.48 -4.58
CA ILE A 294 -7.55 -15.45 -3.50
C ILE A 294 -8.98 -16.02 -3.61
N ASN A 295 -9.99 -15.18 -3.84
CA ASN A 295 -11.37 -15.63 -4.00
C ASN A 295 -11.53 -16.57 -5.21
N THR A 296 -10.85 -16.26 -6.31
CA THR A 296 -10.83 -17.12 -7.50
C THR A 296 -10.26 -18.49 -7.17
N TRP A 297 -9.09 -18.54 -6.50
CA TRP A 297 -8.49 -19.82 -6.08
C TRP A 297 -9.37 -20.59 -5.10
N GLN A 298 -10.04 -19.92 -4.16
CA GLN A 298 -11.00 -20.58 -3.25
C GLN A 298 -12.17 -21.21 -4.01
N SER A 299 -12.68 -20.53 -5.03
CA SER A 299 -13.76 -21.05 -5.88
C SER A 299 -13.32 -22.24 -6.72
N GLU A 300 -12.09 -22.20 -7.24
CA GLU A 300 -11.47 -23.34 -7.95
C GLU A 300 -11.28 -24.55 -7.03
N ILE A 301 -10.75 -24.33 -5.82
CA ILE A 301 -10.61 -25.38 -4.78
C ILE A 301 -11.96 -26.02 -4.49
N SER A 302 -12.99 -25.20 -4.22
CA SER A 302 -14.35 -25.71 -3.96
C SER A 302 -14.90 -26.54 -5.13
N THR A 303 -14.60 -26.16 -6.37
CA THR A 303 -15.02 -26.90 -7.56
C THR A 303 -14.27 -28.22 -7.70
N ILE A 304 -12.96 -28.23 -7.41
CA ILE A 304 -12.14 -29.44 -7.41
C ILE A 304 -12.61 -30.41 -6.32
N ASP A 305 -12.88 -29.93 -5.10
CA ASP A 305 -13.38 -30.75 -3.99
C ASP A 305 -14.68 -31.46 -4.35
N LYS A 306 -15.62 -30.75 -5.00
CA LYS A 306 -16.87 -31.35 -5.50
C LYS A 306 -16.60 -32.46 -6.53
N ARG A 307 -15.62 -32.27 -7.42
CA ARG A 307 -15.25 -33.28 -8.41
C ARG A 307 -14.62 -34.50 -7.75
N ILE A 308 -13.75 -34.32 -6.76
CA ILE A 308 -13.14 -35.41 -5.98
C ILE A 308 -14.22 -36.23 -5.30
N ALA A 309 -15.17 -35.59 -4.60
CA ALA A 309 -16.27 -36.28 -3.93
C ALA A 309 -17.11 -37.13 -4.91
N GLU A 310 -17.36 -36.64 -6.12
CA GLU A 310 -18.06 -37.41 -7.15
C GLU A 310 -17.21 -38.57 -7.70
N PHE A 311 -15.90 -38.40 -7.85
CA PHE A 311 -15.00 -39.49 -8.22
C PHE A 311 -15.00 -40.60 -7.16
N ASP A 312 -14.93 -40.25 -5.88
CA ASP A 312 -14.94 -41.20 -4.77
C ASP A 312 -16.24 -42.01 -4.75
N ARG A 313 -17.38 -41.35 -4.95
CA ARG A 313 -18.69 -42.03 -5.06
C ARG A 313 -18.72 -43.04 -6.22
N ARG A 314 -18.18 -42.68 -7.38
CA ARG A 314 -18.13 -43.60 -8.54
C ARG A 314 -17.16 -44.76 -8.31
N LEU A 315 -16.03 -44.52 -7.65
CA LEU A 315 -15.09 -45.58 -7.27
C LEU A 315 -15.74 -46.56 -6.30
N GLU A 316 -16.51 -46.07 -5.33
CA GLU A 316 -17.25 -46.91 -4.39
C GLU A 316 -18.28 -47.79 -5.10
N LEU A 317 -19.07 -47.21 -6.02
CA LEU A 317 -20.04 -47.96 -6.82
C LEU A 317 -19.35 -49.03 -7.69
N ARG A 318 -18.20 -48.71 -8.29
CA ARG A 318 -17.43 -49.67 -9.09
C ARG A 318 -16.84 -50.78 -8.23
N ALA A 319 -16.30 -50.46 -7.06
CA ALA A 319 -15.79 -51.44 -6.11
C ALA A 319 -16.90 -52.40 -5.67
N ARG A 320 -18.08 -51.88 -5.30
CA ARG A 320 -19.25 -52.68 -4.95
C ARG A 320 -19.68 -53.61 -6.09
N GLY A 321 -19.77 -53.09 -7.32
CA GLY A 321 -20.10 -53.88 -8.49
C GLY A 321 -19.09 -55.01 -8.78
N LEU A 322 -17.80 -54.76 -8.57
CA LEU A 322 -16.77 -55.79 -8.68
C LEU A 322 -16.92 -56.86 -7.59
N TYR A 323 -17.14 -56.47 -6.33
CA TYR A 323 -17.39 -57.42 -5.23
C TYR A 323 -18.58 -58.35 -5.53
N GLU A 324 -19.68 -57.81 -6.08
CA GLU A 324 -20.82 -58.63 -6.49
C GLU A 324 -20.47 -59.59 -7.63
N GLN A 325 -19.69 -59.15 -8.62
CA GLN A 325 -19.23 -60.02 -9.72
C GLN A 325 -18.33 -61.14 -9.23
N PHE A 326 -17.37 -60.84 -8.34
CA PHE A 326 -16.51 -61.84 -7.71
C PHE A 326 -17.32 -62.84 -6.89
N SER A 327 -18.25 -62.38 -6.05
CA SER A 327 -19.12 -63.26 -5.25
C SER A 327 -19.95 -64.20 -6.13
N ARG A 328 -20.49 -63.70 -7.25
CA ARG A 328 -21.22 -64.53 -8.23
C ARG A 328 -20.30 -65.53 -8.93
N ALA A 329 -19.07 -65.14 -9.24
CA ALA A 329 -18.08 -66.03 -9.84
C ALA A 329 -17.69 -67.15 -8.88
N GLU A 330 -17.50 -66.86 -7.59
CA GLU A 330 -17.23 -67.87 -6.55
C GLU A 330 -18.37 -68.88 -6.42
N VAL A 331 -19.63 -68.41 -6.38
CA VAL A 331 -20.80 -69.32 -6.36
C VAL A 331 -20.85 -70.20 -7.60
N ARG A 332 -20.51 -69.66 -8.78
CA ARG A 332 -20.44 -70.46 -10.02
C ARG A 332 -19.30 -71.47 -9.99
N LEU A 333 -18.12 -71.08 -9.51
CA LEU A 333 -16.98 -71.98 -9.34
C LEU A 333 -17.30 -73.10 -8.36
N ALA A 334 -17.95 -72.81 -7.23
CA ALA A 334 -18.41 -73.82 -6.28
C ALA A 334 -19.40 -74.80 -6.92
N LYS A 335 -20.35 -74.31 -7.72
CA LYS A 335 -21.27 -75.16 -8.49
C LYS A 335 -20.54 -76.04 -9.52
N LEU A 336 -19.57 -75.47 -10.24
CA LEU A 336 -18.76 -76.23 -11.20
C LEU A 336 -17.90 -77.30 -10.51
N GLN A 337 -17.33 -76.99 -9.34
CA GLN A 337 -16.62 -77.98 -8.52
C GLN A 337 -17.55 -79.10 -8.06
N GLN A 338 -18.75 -78.77 -7.56
CA GLN A 338 -19.76 -79.77 -7.19
C GLN A 338 -20.16 -80.65 -8.39
N GLN A 339 -20.34 -80.06 -9.57
CA GLN A 339 -20.61 -80.79 -10.81
C GLN A 339 -19.45 -81.68 -11.22
N ALA A 340 -18.20 -81.21 -11.12
CA ALA A 340 -17.01 -81.99 -11.40
C ALA A 340 -16.87 -83.18 -10.44
N SER A 341 -17.10 -82.98 -9.14
CA SER A 341 -17.11 -84.05 -8.14
C SER A 341 -18.23 -85.07 -8.40
N TRP A 342 -19.43 -84.60 -8.76
CA TRP A 342 -20.53 -85.47 -9.15
C TRP A 342 -20.16 -86.30 -10.38
N LEU A 343 -19.65 -85.68 -11.45
CA LEU A 343 -19.19 -86.39 -12.66
C LEU A 343 -18.09 -87.40 -12.34
N ALA A 344 -17.10 -87.05 -11.51
CA ALA A 344 -16.05 -87.95 -11.07
C ALA A 344 -16.61 -89.16 -10.30
N SER A 345 -17.60 -88.96 -9.44
CA SER A 345 -18.26 -90.05 -8.70
C SER A 345 -19.06 -90.98 -9.62
N VAL A 346 -19.75 -90.43 -10.63
CA VAL A 346 -20.50 -91.21 -11.63
C VAL A 346 -19.53 -92.01 -12.51
N VAL A 347 -18.43 -91.41 -12.96
CA VAL A 347 -17.39 -92.09 -13.72
C VAL A 347 -16.75 -93.21 -12.90
N SER A 348 -16.47 -92.99 -11.62
CA SER A 348 -15.94 -94.02 -10.71
C SER A 348 -16.92 -95.18 -10.49
N GLN A 349 -18.23 -94.92 -10.45
CA GLN A 349 -19.24 -95.97 -10.33
C GLN A 349 -19.40 -96.76 -11.64
N LEU A 350 -19.21 -96.12 -12.79
CA LEU A 350 -19.24 -96.78 -14.09
C LEU A 350 -17.97 -97.60 -14.36
N SER A 351 -16.80 -97.17 -13.88
CA SER A 351 -15.54 -97.91 -14.03
C SER A 351 -15.35 -99.02 -12.98
N GLY A 352 -15.97 -98.91 -11.81
CA GLY A 352 -15.96 -99.96 -10.77
C GLY A 352 -16.89 -101.15 -11.02
N ASN A 353 -17.70 -101.10 -12.09
CA ASN A 353 -18.67 -102.15 -12.44
C ASN A 353 -18.22 -103.01 -13.65
N GLN A 354 -16.93 -102.98 -13.99
CA GLN A 354 -16.27 -103.90 -14.94
C GLN A 354 -15.13 -104.67 -14.27
N GLY A 355 -15.40 -105.28 -13.11
CA GLY A 355 -14.55 -106.27 -12.46
C GLY A 355 -15.15 -107.67 -12.58
#